data_AF-R9K6B1-F1
#
_entry.id   AF-R9K6B1-F1
#
_cell.length_a   1.000
_cell.length_b   1.000
_cell.length_c   1.000
_cell.angle_alpha   90.00
_cell.angle_beta   90.00
_cell.angle_gamma   90.00
#
_symmetry.space_group_name_H-M   'P 1'
#
loop_
_entity.id
_entity.type
_entity.pdbx_description
1 polymer ?
#
loop_
_entity_poly.entity_id
_entity_poly.type
_entity_poly.pdbx_seq_one_letter_code
_entity_poly.pdbx_strand_id
1 'polypeptide(L)'
;MKIDTFKYIWKQGIAKSAQDVFDGISPALREKYSVHIDVSDAMCINLFHEYENVRHSVREKYFDTGKNGENKIDGHKICACITGALLNVRMITYSMSGEELPVKVVYANYEVAFLAAIYVMYLFLLSDFEHEGNMECYNELKSRATFAFPKTNSGHDPYVQGRIKTLALNDLCGNDFDVLTYADMLFWIERYNKELIYRKFQIEHD
;
A
#
# COMPACT_ATOMS: atom_id res chain seq x y z
N MET A 1 4.92 15.30 1.54
CA MET A 1 3.84 15.53 0.55
C MET A 1 2.97 16.67 1.07
N LYS A 2 2.29 17.48 0.25
CA LYS A 2 1.31 18.45 0.80
C LYS A 2 0.06 17.71 1.31
N ILE A 3 -0.57 18.22 2.37
CA ILE A 3 -1.76 17.59 2.95
C ILE A 3 -2.91 17.43 1.94
N ASP A 4 -3.12 18.39 1.03
CA ASP A 4 -4.19 18.28 0.04
C ASP A 4 -3.97 17.15 -0.95
N THR A 5 -2.72 16.92 -1.37
CA THR A 5 -2.32 15.76 -2.17
C THR A 5 -2.54 14.46 -1.40
N PHE A 6 -2.20 14.45 -0.11
CA PHE A 6 -2.43 13.29 0.74
C PHE A 6 -3.92 12.99 0.91
N LYS A 7 -4.76 14.02 1.11
CA LYS A 7 -6.22 13.89 1.18
C LYS A 7 -6.82 13.33 -0.11
N TYR A 8 -6.27 13.70 -1.26
CA TYR A 8 -6.66 13.09 -2.53
C TYR A 8 -6.34 11.59 -2.55
N ILE A 9 -5.09 11.22 -2.24
CA ILE A 9 -4.64 9.82 -2.15
C ILE A 9 -5.48 9.02 -1.12
N TRP A 10 -5.78 9.63 0.01
CA TRP A 10 -6.63 9.06 1.05
C TRP A 10 -8.01 8.67 0.49
N LYS A 11 -8.69 9.61 -0.17
CA LYS A 11 -10.03 9.39 -0.72
C LYS A 11 -10.04 8.37 -1.85
N GLN A 12 -9.03 8.40 -2.72
CA GLN A 12 -9.00 7.53 -3.90
C GLN A 12 -8.58 6.10 -3.56
N GLY A 13 -7.57 5.95 -2.69
CA GLY A 13 -6.94 4.66 -2.42
C GLY A 13 -7.09 4.18 -0.99
N ILE A 14 -6.56 4.93 -0.01
CA ILE A 14 -6.36 4.41 1.35
C ILE A 14 -7.69 4.07 2.04
N ALA A 15 -8.62 5.04 2.09
CA ALA A 15 -9.91 4.85 2.74
C ALA A 15 -10.74 3.77 2.04
N LYS A 16 -10.66 3.71 0.70
CA LYS A 16 -11.34 2.68 -0.10
C LYS A 16 -10.79 1.30 0.19
N SER A 17 -9.47 1.12 0.20
CA SER A 17 -8.83 -0.15 0.56
C SER A 17 -9.21 -0.59 1.97
N ALA A 18 -9.26 0.34 2.92
CA ALA A 18 -9.71 0.03 4.27
C ALA A 18 -11.17 -0.46 4.30
N GLN A 19 -12.05 0.22 3.58
CA GLN A 19 -13.46 -0.15 3.47
C GLN A 19 -13.63 -1.52 2.79
N ASP A 20 -12.92 -1.78 1.69
CA ASP A 20 -12.98 -3.06 0.98
C ASP A 20 -12.51 -4.24 1.87
N VAL A 21 -11.46 -4.03 2.68
CA VAL A 21 -10.97 -5.03 3.63
C VAL A 21 -11.98 -5.28 4.75
N PHE A 22 -12.52 -4.22 5.33
CA PHE A 22 -13.58 -4.32 6.34
C PHE A 22 -14.80 -5.06 5.77
N ASP A 23 -15.18 -4.75 4.54
CA ASP A 23 -16.31 -5.39 3.87
C ASP A 23 -16.08 -6.87 3.54
N GLY A 24 -14.82 -7.26 3.39
CA GLY A 24 -14.41 -8.66 3.28
C GLY A 24 -14.47 -9.47 4.59
N ILE A 25 -14.62 -8.83 5.75
CA ILE A 25 -14.85 -9.53 7.04
C ILE A 25 -16.34 -9.83 7.15
N SER A 26 -16.76 -11.06 7.46
CA SER A 26 -18.20 -11.37 7.50
C SER A 26 -18.91 -10.60 8.63
N PRO A 27 -20.20 -10.20 8.47
CA PRO A 27 -20.93 -9.48 9.52
C PRO A 27 -20.94 -10.20 10.87
N ALA A 28 -21.06 -11.53 10.87
CA ALA A 28 -21.00 -12.35 12.09
C ALA A 28 -19.65 -12.22 12.82
N LEU A 29 -18.54 -12.15 12.08
CA LEU A 29 -17.22 -11.93 12.68
C LEU A 29 -17.06 -10.48 13.16
N ARG A 30 -17.61 -9.50 12.43
CA ARG A 30 -17.57 -8.10 12.84
C ARG A 30 -18.29 -7.88 14.17
N GLU A 31 -19.48 -8.45 14.31
CA GLU A 31 -20.26 -8.39 15.55
C GLU A 31 -19.54 -9.14 16.69
N LYS A 32 -19.13 -10.40 16.45
CA LYS A 32 -18.49 -11.23 17.47
C LYS A 32 -17.23 -10.60 18.06
N TYR A 33 -16.39 -9.99 17.23
CA TYR A 33 -15.10 -9.42 17.65
C TYR A 33 -15.11 -7.89 17.74
N SER A 34 -16.30 -7.26 17.72
CA SER A 34 -16.47 -5.79 17.74
C SER A 34 -15.53 -5.08 16.76
N VAL A 35 -15.52 -5.56 15.52
CA VAL A 35 -14.65 -5.01 14.47
C VAL A 35 -15.23 -3.70 13.99
N HIS A 36 -14.43 -2.65 14.05
CA HIS A 36 -14.77 -1.30 13.59
C HIS A 36 -13.72 -0.79 12.64
N ILE A 37 -14.13 0.14 11.77
CA ILE A 37 -13.27 0.85 10.83
C ILE A 37 -13.38 2.35 11.10
N ASP A 38 -12.25 3.06 11.04
CA ASP A 38 -12.20 4.52 11.06
C ASP A 38 -11.60 5.05 9.74
N VAL A 39 -12.49 5.61 8.91
CA VAL A 39 -12.15 6.32 7.65
C VAL A 39 -12.49 7.81 7.74
N SER A 40 -12.51 8.37 8.96
CA SER A 40 -12.82 9.77 9.20
C SER A 40 -11.72 10.72 8.74
N ASP A 41 -12.05 12.01 8.61
CA ASP A 41 -11.07 13.07 8.36
C ASP A 41 -10.03 13.17 9.49
N ALA A 42 -10.42 12.88 10.74
CA ALA A 42 -9.49 12.84 11.86
C ALA A 42 -8.45 11.73 11.67
N MET A 43 -8.87 10.54 11.23
CA MET A 43 -7.95 9.45 10.90
C MET A 43 -7.04 9.81 9.71
N CYS A 44 -7.56 10.49 8.68
CA CYS A 44 -6.75 10.99 7.58
C CYS A 44 -5.61 11.91 8.06
N ILE A 45 -5.91 12.83 8.98
CA ILE A 45 -4.91 13.76 9.54
C ILE A 45 -3.90 13.01 10.40
N ASN A 46 -4.36 12.08 11.24
CA ASN A 46 -3.49 11.24 12.06
C ASN A 46 -2.51 10.44 11.20
N LEU A 47 -3.02 9.77 10.16
CA LEU A 47 -2.20 9.01 9.23
C LEU A 47 -1.22 9.90 8.45
N PHE A 48 -1.62 11.13 8.09
CA PHE A 48 -0.72 12.07 7.43
C PHE A 48 0.48 12.46 8.31
N HIS A 49 0.24 12.74 9.59
CA HIS A 49 1.31 13.03 10.53
C HIS A 49 2.26 11.84 10.68
N GLU A 50 1.72 10.62 10.78
CA GLU A 50 2.54 9.43 10.87
C GLU A 50 3.33 9.17 9.57
N TYR A 51 2.73 9.40 8.41
CA TYR A 51 3.42 9.37 7.13
C TYR A 51 4.59 10.36 7.09
N GLU A 52 4.42 11.60 7.56
CA GLU A 52 5.51 12.57 7.59
C GLU A 52 6.60 12.16 8.60
N ASN A 53 6.24 11.55 9.74
CA ASN A 53 7.21 10.98 10.70
C ASN A 53 8.08 9.88 10.05
N VAL A 54 7.44 8.89 9.41
CA VAL A 54 8.13 7.79 8.72
C VAL A 54 9.02 8.34 7.60
N ARG A 55 8.47 9.25 6.78
CA ARG A 55 9.19 9.91 5.69
C ARG A 55 10.41 10.68 6.20
N HIS A 56 10.28 11.41 7.31
CA HIS A 56 11.37 12.18 7.90
C HIS A 56 12.49 11.26 8.37
N SER A 57 12.15 10.22 9.14
CA SER A 57 13.09 9.20 9.61
C SER A 57 13.88 8.56 8.47
N VAL A 58 13.22 8.23 7.35
CA VAL A 58 13.89 7.67 6.16
C VAL A 58 14.84 8.69 5.52
N ARG A 59 14.45 9.97 5.46
CA ARG A 59 15.32 11.03 4.92
C ARG A 59 16.56 11.21 5.77
N GLU A 60 16.41 11.32 7.09
CA GLU A 60 17.51 11.49 8.03
C GLU A 60 18.49 10.32 7.96
N LYS A 61 17.98 9.08 7.90
CA LYS A 61 18.83 7.89 7.87
C LYS A 61 19.61 7.69 6.57
N TYR A 62 19.05 8.06 5.42
CA TYR A 62 19.57 7.60 4.13
C TYR A 62 19.82 8.70 3.08
N PHE A 63 19.20 9.87 3.21
CA PHE A 63 19.18 10.90 2.16
C PHE A 63 19.69 12.27 2.60
N ASP A 64 20.18 12.40 3.84
CA ASP A 64 20.68 13.65 4.42
C ASP A 64 22.14 13.95 4.02
N THR A 65 22.42 13.85 2.72
CA THR A 65 23.76 14.04 2.13
C THR A 65 23.93 15.40 1.43
N GLY A 66 23.00 16.35 1.59
CA GLY A 66 23.10 17.65 0.88
C GLY A 66 22.19 18.77 1.40
N LYS A 67 22.49 20.00 0.96
CA LYS A 67 21.69 21.20 1.27
C LYS A 67 20.35 21.14 0.54
N ASN A 68 19.25 21.06 1.28
CA ASN A 68 17.88 21.42 0.91
C ASN A 68 17.30 20.87 -0.42
N GLY A 69 16.23 20.06 -0.29
CA GLY A 69 15.11 20.04 -1.24
C GLY A 69 15.29 19.31 -2.58
N GLU A 70 16.51 19.03 -3.03
CA GLU A 70 16.76 18.39 -4.34
C GLU A 70 16.45 16.88 -4.36
N ASN A 71 16.55 16.21 -3.21
CA ASN A 71 16.20 14.79 -3.08
C ASN A 71 14.69 14.61 -2.93
N LYS A 72 13.96 14.66 -4.06
CA LYS A 72 12.58 14.20 -4.15
C LYS A 72 12.55 12.68 -3.95
N ILE A 73 11.61 12.23 -3.13
CA ILE A 73 11.38 10.81 -2.90
C ILE A 73 10.50 10.31 -4.05
N ASP A 74 10.89 9.22 -4.72
CA ASP A 74 10.09 8.62 -5.80
C ASP A 74 8.77 8.00 -5.29
N GLY A 75 7.87 7.68 -6.22
CA GLY A 75 6.54 7.16 -5.92
C GLY A 75 6.55 5.88 -5.06
N HIS A 76 7.48 4.96 -5.31
CA HIS A 76 7.58 3.70 -4.55
C HIS A 76 7.93 3.95 -3.09
N LYS A 77 8.89 4.84 -2.84
CA LYS A 77 9.27 5.23 -1.48
C LYS A 77 8.16 6.01 -0.78
N ILE A 78 7.37 6.82 -1.49
CA ILE A 78 6.16 7.45 -0.95
C ILE A 78 5.16 6.37 -0.50
N CYS A 79 4.85 5.41 -1.37
CA CYS A 79 3.96 4.29 -1.06
C CYS A 79 4.47 3.46 0.12
N ALA A 80 5.78 3.18 0.19
CA ALA A 80 6.38 2.48 1.31
C ALA A 80 6.27 3.26 2.63
N CYS A 81 6.45 4.59 2.62
CA CYS A 81 6.21 5.41 3.80
C CYS A 81 4.73 5.38 4.23
N ILE A 82 3.79 5.35 3.29
CA ILE A 82 2.35 5.19 3.58
C ILE A 82 2.10 3.82 4.22
N THR A 83 2.69 2.74 3.71
CA THR A 83 2.62 1.41 4.34
C THR A 83 3.13 1.46 5.77
N GLY A 84 4.32 2.00 6.01
CA GLY A 84 4.89 2.11 7.35
C GLY A 84 3.98 2.87 8.31
N ALA A 85 3.37 3.97 7.84
CA ALA A 85 2.41 4.72 8.63
C ALA A 85 1.14 3.92 8.94
N LEU A 86 0.62 3.13 7.99
CA LEU A 86 -0.55 2.26 8.19
C LEU A 86 -0.27 1.05 9.09
N LEU A 87 0.99 0.65 9.26
CA LEU A 87 1.38 -0.36 10.25
C LEU A 87 1.29 0.21 11.68
N ASN A 88 1.63 1.49 11.85
CA ASN A 88 1.57 2.18 13.15
C ASN A 88 0.16 2.72 13.47
N VAL A 89 -0.58 3.14 12.45
CA VAL A 89 -1.95 3.68 12.57
C VAL A 89 -2.95 2.65 12.11
N ARG A 90 -3.59 1.98 13.07
CA ARG A 90 -4.59 0.95 12.81
C ARG A 90 -5.94 1.59 12.48
N MET A 91 -6.37 1.43 11.23
CA MET A 91 -7.69 1.87 10.76
C MET A 91 -8.81 0.90 11.12
N ILE A 92 -8.49 -0.38 11.32
CA ILE A 92 -9.43 -1.41 11.75
C ILE A 92 -9.11 -1.83 13.18
N THR A 93 -10.06 -1.63 14.09
CA THR A 93 -9.94 -2.01 15.50
C THR A 93 -10.85 -3.18 15.82
N TYR A 94 -10.47 -4.02 16.78
CA TYR A 94 -11.26 -5.16 17.21
C TYR A 94 -10.96 -5.49 18.68
N SER A 95 -11.88 -6.18 19.34
CA SER A 95 -11.72 -6.64 20.72
C SER A 95 -11.19 -8.07 20.76
N MET A 96 -10.18 -8.30 21.60
CA MET A 96 -9.76 -9.65 21.98
C MET A 96 -10.71 -10.19 23.05
N SER A 97 -11.84 -10.78 22.64
CA SER A 97 -12.53 -11.75 23.50
C SER A 97 -11.59 -12.96 23.62
N GLY A 98 -11.31 -13.49 24.81
CA GLY A 98 -10.28 -14.52 25.09
C GLY A 98 -10.31 -15.86 24.33
N GLU A 99 -11.02 -15.93 23.20
CA GLU A 99 -10.96 -16.95 22.16
C GLU A 99 -9.90 -16.62 21.09
N GLU A 100 -9.54 -17.61 20.28
CA GLU A 100 -8.64 -17.42 19.15
C GLU A 100 -9.26 -16.48 18.09
N LEU A 101 -8.54 -15.41 17.74
CA LEU A 101 -8.96 -14.48 16.71
C LEU A 101 -8.79 -15.08 15.31
N PRO A 102 -9.79 -14.99 14.42
CA PRO A 102 -9.67 -15.44 13.05
C PRO A 102 -8.58 -14.67 12.32
N VAL A 103 -7.76 -15.38 11.54
CA VAL A 103 -6.66 -14.81 10.76
C VAL A 103 -7.10 -13.61 9.91
N LYS A 104 -8.31 -13.64 9.34
CA LYS A 104 -8.86 -12.53 8.54
C LYS A 104 -9.02 -11.23 9.34
N VAL A 105 -9.34 -11.30 10.63
CA VAL A 105 -9.45 -10.15 11.52
C VAL A 105 -8.07 -9.68 11.95
N VAL A 106 -7.20 -10.61 12.34
CA VAL A 106 -5.80 -10.30 12.74
C VAL A 106 -5.06 -9.60 11.60
N TYR A 107 -5.25 -10.06 10.36
CA TYR A 107 -4.53 -9.54 9.20
C TYR A 107 -5.13 -8.29 8.56
N ALA A 108 -6.27 -7.81 9.06
CA ALA A 108 -7.01 -6.73 8.41
C ALA A 108 -6.14 -5.47 8.19
N ASN A 109 -5.43 -4.97 9.21
CA ASN A 109 -4.59 -3.77 9.04
C ASN A 109 -3.39 -3.99 8.10
N TYR A 110 -2.78 -5.17 8.07
CA TYR A 110 -1.70 -5.46 7.11
C TYR A 110 -2.21 -5.56 5.68
N GLU A 111 -3.43 -6.10 5.50
CA GLU A 111 -4.12 -6.12 4.22
C GLU A 111 -4.45 -4.69 3.75
N VAL A 112 -4.93 -3.82 4.65
CA VAL A 112 -5.12 -2.39 4.36
C VAL A 112 -3.81 -1.74 3.95
N ALA A 113 -2.73 -1.92 4.73
CA ALA A 113 -1.43 -1.32 4.45
C ALA A 113 -0.89 -1.74 3.07
N PHE A 114 -0.96 -3.03 2.75
CA PHE A 114 -0.52 -3.54 1.45
C PHE A 114 -1.39 -3.02 0.30
N LEU A 115 -2.71 -3.18 0.38
CA LEU A 115 -3.63 -2.81 -0.70
C LEU A 115 -3.66 -1.30 -0.96
N ALA A 116 -3.57 -0.49 0.11
CA ALA A 116 -3.45 0.95 -0.02
C ALA A 116 -2.19 1.33 -0.81
N ALA A 117 -1.03 0.75 -0.47
CA ALA A 117 0.22 1.01 -1.19
C ALA A 117 0.14 0.60 -2.67
N ILE A 118 -0.47 -0.55 -2.97
CA ILE A 118 -0.71 -1.01 -4.36
C ILE A 118 -1.58 0.00 -5.10
N TYR A 119 -2.67 0.47 -4.49
CA TYR A 119 -3.57 1.41 -5.14
C TYR A 119 -2.89 2.77 -5.39
N VAL A 120 -2.14 3.29 -4.42
CA VAL A 120 -1.42 4.56 -4.60
C VAL A 120 -0.36 4.44 -5.69
N MET A 121 0.36 3.31 -5.74
CA MET A 121 1.32 3.04 -6.81
C MET A 121 0.63 2.91 -8.18
N TYR A 122 -0.56 2.31 -8.24
CA TYR A 122 -1.39 2.28 -9.44
C TYR A 122 -1.77 3.68 -9.92
N LEU A 123 -2.12 4.59 -9.01
CA LEU A 123 -2.39 6.00 -9.36
C LEU A 123 -1.14 6.71 -9.89
N PHE A 124 0.03 6.46 -9.30
CA PHE A 124 1.28 7.02 -9.82
C PHE A 124 1.58 6.52 -11.23
N LEU A 125 1.46 5.20 -11.48
CA LEU A 125 1.72 4.68 -12.82
C LEU A 125 0.74 5.21 -13.87
N LEU A 126 -0.54 5.38 -13.53
CA LEU A 126 -1.49 6.06 -14.42
C LEU A 126 -1.05 7.49 -14.72
N SER A 127 -0.65 8.24 -13.69
CA SER A 127 -0.18 9.61 -13.86
C SER A 127 1.08 9.70 -14.73
N ASP A 128 2.00 8.75 -14.60
CA ASP A 128 3.22 8.70 -15.39
C ASP A 128 2.92 8.44 -16.86
N PHE A 129 2.07 7.44 -17.17
CA PHE A 129 1.65 7.18 -18.56
C PHE A 129 0.90 8.36 -19.19
N GLU A 130 0.05 9.04 -18.44
CA GLU A 130 -0.64 10.24 -18.93
C GLU A 130 0.35 11.38 -19.21
N HIS A 131 1.31 11.60 -18.31
CA HIS A 131 2.33 12.65 -18.45
C HIS A 131 3.27 12.40 -19.63
N GLU A 132 3.64 11.14 -19.87
CA GLU A 132 4.47 10.70 -21.00
C GLU A 132 3.70 10.65 -22.33
N GLY A 133 2.38 10.88 -22.32
CA GLY A 133 1.54 10.80 -23.51
C GLY A 133 1.26 9.37 -23.99
N ASN A 134 1.57 8.35 -23.18
CA ASN A 134 1.38 6.94 -23.50
C ASN A 134 -0.05 6.48 -23.19
N MET A 135 -1.02 7.02 -23.93
CA MET A 135 -2.44 6.82 -23.68
C MET A 135 -2.92 5.37 -23.87
N GLU A 136 -2.24 4.57 -24.71
CA GLU A 136 -2.54 3.14 -24.86
C GLU A 136 -2.23 2.37 -23.58
N CYS A 137 -1.06 2.61 -22.99
CA CYS A 137 -0.68 2.00 -21.71
C CYS A 137 -1.56 2.48 -20.56
N TYR A 138 -1.89 3.79 -20.53
CA TYR A 138 -2.84 4.35 -19.58
C TYR A 138 -4.20 3.64 -19.65
N ASN A 139 -4.79 3.52 -20.84
CA ASN A 139 -6.11 2.93 -21.02
C ASN A 139 -6.10 1.43 -20.68
N GLU A 140 -5.04 0.71 -21.04
CA GLU A 140 -4.86 -0.68 -20.65
C GLU A 140 -4.81 -0.85 -19.13
N LEU A 141 -3.95 -0.08 -18.44
CA LEU A 141 -3.85 -0.14 -16.99
C LEU A 141 -5.19 0.23 -16.32
N LYS A 142 -5.84 1.28 -16.81
CA LYS A 142 -7.14 1.73 -16.32
C LYS A 142 -8.22 0.65 -16.48
N SER A 143 -8.21 -0.09 -17.59
CA SER A 143 -9.16 -1.18 -17.84
C SER A 143 -8.98 -2.36 -16.87
N ARG A 144 -7.74 -2.60 -16.40
CA ARG A 144 -7.45 -3.64 -15.39
C ARG A 144 -7.90 -3.25 -13.99
N ALA A 145 -8.11 -1.96 -13.73
CA ALA A 145 -8.50 -1.34 -12.46
C ALA A 145 -7.54 -1.56 -11.28
N THR A 146 -6.51 -2.40 -11.42
CA THR A 146 -5.46 -2.68 -10.45
C THR A 146 -4.28 -3.39 -11.11
N PHE A 147 -3.24 -3.68 -10.34
CA PHE A 147 -2.09 -4.46 -10.78
C PHE A 147 -2.36 -5.97 -10.85
N ALA A 148 -1.74 -6.59 -11.85
CA ALA A 148 -1.59 -8.02 -11.93
C ALA A 148 -0.40 -8.47 -11.07
N PHE A 149 -0.49 -9.70 -10.55
CA PHE A 149 0.55 -10.32 -9.74
C PHE A 149 0.97 -11.66 -10.34
N PRO A 150 2.23 -12.11 -10.12
CA PRO A 150 2.67 -13.42 -10.55
C PRO A 150 1.78 -14.54 -10.01
N LYS A 151 1.48 -15.53 -10.85
CA LYS A 151 0.84 -16.77 -10.39
C LYS A 151 1.82 -17.57 -9.54
N THR A 152 1.35 -18.05 -8.40
CA THR A 152 2.09 -18.97 -7.55
C THR A 152 1.64 -20.41 -7.80
N ASN A 153 2.49 -21.39 -7.48
CA ASN A 153 2.12 -22.81 -7.58
C ASN A 153 1.15 -23.19 -6.44
N SER A 154 0.51 -24.36 -6.54
CA SER A 154 -0.47 -24.83 -5.54
C SER A 154 0.11 -25.10 -4.14
N GLY A 155 1.43 -25.16 -4.00
CA GLY A 155 2.12 -25.31 -2.72
C GLY A 155 2.46 -23.99 -2.03
N HIS A 156 2.14 -22.85 -2.64
CA HIS A 156 2.46 -21.52 -2.12
C HIS A 156 1.21 -20.65 -2.02
N ASP A 157 1.21 -19.74 -1.04
CA ASP A 157 0.18 -18.71 -0.95
C ASP A 157 0.16 -17.87 -2.23
N PRO A 158 -1.00 -17.32 -2.64
CA PRO A 158 -1.07 -16.25 -3.63
C PRO A 158 -0.11 -15.11 -3.27
N TYR A 159 0.51 -14.49 -4.28
CA TYR A 159 1.54 -13.46 -4.10
C TYR A 159 1.13 -12.38 -3.09
N VAL A 160 -0.08 -11.80 -3.25
CA VAL A 160 -0.64 -10.78 -2.36
C VAL A 160 -0.73 -11.27 -0.91
N GLN A 161 -1.29 -12.47 -0.71
CA GLN A 161 -1.41 -13.05 0.62
C GLN A 161 -0.04 -13.32 1.26
N GLY A 162 0.93 -13.77 0.46
CA GLY A 162 2.30 -13.95 0.90
C GLY A 162 2.93 -12.64 1.39
N ARG A 163 2.71 -11.51 0.70
CA ARG A 163 3.22 -10.20 1.13
C ARG A 163 2.55 -9.69 2.40
N ILE A 164 1.24 -9.84 2.52
CA ILE A 164 0.49 -9.49 3.74
C ILE A 164 0.98 -10.31 4.94
N LYS A 165 1.17 -11.62 4.76
CA LYS A 165 1.74 -12.50 5.79
C LYS A 165 3.16 -12.09 6.18
N THR A 166 4.00 -11.70 5.22
CA THR A 166 5.35 -11.19 5.52
C THR A 166 5.32 -9.91 6.36
N LEU A 167 4.43 -8.96 6.04
CA LEU A 167 4.23 -7.77 6.89
C LEU A 167 3.82 -8.16 8.32
N ALA A 168 2.82 -9.04 8.43
CA ALA A 168 2.33 -9.49 9.74
C ALA A 168 3.41 -10.21 10.56
N LEU A 169 4.15 -11.13 9.94
CA LEU A 169 5.20 -11.90 10.62
C LEU A 169 6.34 -11.00 11.10
N ASN A 170 6.77 -10.04 10.28
CA ASN A 170 7.82 -9.11 10.68
C ASN A 170 7.38 -8.25 11.88
N ASP A 171 6.16 -7.71 11.86
CA ASP A 171 5.62 -6.93 12.99
C ASP A 171 5.52 -7.79 14.26
N LEU A 172 4.99 -9.01 14.15
CA LEU A 172 4.85 -9.95 15.28
C LEU A 172 6.20 -10.42 15.85
N CYS A 173 7.24 -10.52 15.02
CA CYS A 173 8.59 -10.85 15.46
C CYS A 173 9.37 -9.63 16.00
N GLY A 174 8.79 -8.43 15.99
CA GLY A 174 9.45 -7.21 16.45
C GLY A 174 10.52 -6.69 15.48
N ASN A 175 10.43 -7.05 14.20
CA ASN A 175 11.32 -6.51 13.17
C ASN A 175 10.81 -5.13 12.74
N ASP A 176 11.71 -4.15 12.72
CA ASP A 176 11.40 -2.83 12.18
C ASP A 176 10.99 -2.91 10.70
N PHE A 177 10.01 -2.10 10.31
CA PHE A 177 9.60 -2.01 8.91
C PHE A 177 10.67 -1.31 8.07
N ASP A 178 11.31 -2.06 7.17
CA ASP A 178 12.29 -1.53 6.22
C ASP A 178 11.60 -0.90 5.00
N VAL A 179 11.53 0.44 5.03
CA VAL A 179 10.94 1.25 3.96
C VAL A 179 11.67 1.05 2.62
N LEU A 180 12.99 0.89 2.61
CA LEU A 180 13.76 0.79 1.36
C LEU A 180 13.54 -0.56 0.70
N THR A 181 13.59 -1.65 1.49
CA THR A 181 13.28 -2.99 0.99
C THR A 181 11.84 -3.08 0.48
N TYR A 182 10.88 -2.45 1.18
CA TYR A 182 9.50 -2.44 0.72
C TYR A 182 9.31 -1.59 -0.55
N ALA A 183 10.03 -0.47 -0.68
CA ALA A 183 10.03 0.33 -1.90
C ALA A 183 10.60 -0.43 -3.10
N ASP A 184 11.65 -1.24 -2.91
CA ASP A 184 12.19 -2.12 -3.96
C ASP A 184 11.16 -3.16 -4.41
N MET A 185 10.44 -3.79 -3.46
CA MET A 185 9.35 -4.71 -3.79
C MET A 185 8.27 -4.01 -4.63
N LEU A 186 7.88 -2.79 -4.27
CA LEU A 186 6.92 -1.99 -5.02
C LEU A 186 7.42 -1.69 -6.44
N PHE A 187 8.69 -1.33 -6.59
CA PHE A 187 9.33 -1.14 -7.90
C PHE A 187 9.22 -2.39 -8.80
N TRP A 188 9.46 -3.58 -8.25
CA TRP A 188 9.32 -4.81 -9.03
C TRP A 188 7.87 -5.11 -9.44
N ILE A 189 6.89 -4.76 -8.60
CA ILE A 189 5.47 -4.90 -8.95
C ILE A 189 5.10 -3.93 -10.08
N GLU A 190 5.55 -2.68 -10.01
CA GLU A 190 5.33 -1.70 -11.08
C GLU A 190 5.97 -2.19 -12.39
N ARG A 191 7.25 -2.59 -12.34
CA ARG A 191 7.99 -3.09 -13.50
C ARG A 191 7.32 -4.29 -14.15
N TYR A 192 6.88 -5.27 -13.34
CA TYR A 192 6.14 -6.43 -13.84
C TYR A 192 4.88 -6.01 -14.61
N ASN A 193 4.14 -5.02 -14.11
CA ASN A 193 2.93 -4.53 -14.76
C ASN A 193 3.23 -3.73 -16.03
N LYS A 194 4.26 -2.87 -16.02
CA LYS A 194 4.77 -2.19 -17.22
C LYS A 194 5.14 -3.19 -18.30
N GLU A 195 5.93 -4.22 -17.97
CA GLU A 195 6.35 -5.26 -18.93
C GLU A 195 5.17 -6.03 -19.53
N LEU A 196 4.15 -6.38 -18.72
CA LEU A 196 2.94 -7.02 -19.24
C LEU A 196 2.17 -6.13 -20.22
N ILE A 197 2.15 -4.82 -20.01
CA ILE A 197 1.48 -3.86 -20.89
C ILE A 197 2.31 -3.65 -22.16
N TYR A 198 3.61 -3.39 -22.03
CA TYR A 198 4.50 -3.14 -23.17
C TYR A 198 4.58 -4.34 -24.10
N ARG A 199 4.64 -5.57 -23.57
CA ARG A 199 4.57 -6.78 -24.41
C ARG A 199 3.27 -6.91 -25.17
N LYS A 200 2.15 -6.46 -24.60
CA LYS A 200 0.84 -6.46 -25.28
C LYS A 200 0.85 -5.53 -26.49
N PHE A 201 1.55 -4.40 -26.40
CA PHE A 201 1.62 -3.38 -27.44
C PHE A 201 2.92 -3.39 -28.26
N GLN A 202 3.80 -4.37 -28.03
CA GLN A 202 5.11 -4.50 -28.72
C GLN A 202 5.98 -3.23 -28.60
N ILE A 203 5.90 -2.53 -27.47
CA ILE A 203 6.73 -1.36 -27.18
C ILE A 203 8.12 -1.88 -26.77
N GLU A 204 9.18 -1.41 -27.44
CA GLU A 204 10.57 -1.75 -27.09
C GLU A 204 10.94 -1.15 -25.72
N HIS A 205 11.72 -1.90 -24.94
CA HIS A 205 12.19 -1.46 -23.63
C HIS A 205 13.43 -0.58 -23.78
N ASP A 206 13.42 0.60 -23.15
CA ASP A 206 14.65 1.32 -22.79
C ASP A 206 15.29 0.71 -21.52
#